data_AF-A0A7W2ECX7-F1
#
_entry.id   AF-A0A7W2ECX7-F1
#
_cell.length_a   1.000
_cell.length_b   1.000
_cell.length_c   1.000
_cell.angle_alpha   90.00
_cell.angle_beta   90.00
_cell.angle_gamma   90.00
#
_symmetry.space_group_name_H-M   'P 1'
#
loop_
_entity.id
_entity.type
_entity.pdbx_description
1 polymer ?
#
loop_
_entity_poly.entity_id
_entity_poly.type
_entity_poly.pdbx_seq_one_letter_code
_entity_poly.pdbx_strand_id
1 'polypeptide(L)'
;MSTWDEQIFTVDANTDFLDELVDLDFEDVFEAVRDAVLLAAKQDSSEEELLNGQAAATIAAIWAGAPFSAGEIAETYPFIRLRPDEMDEQLVESAASVLEEADTEEDLEQFLEALA
;
A
#
# COMPACT_ATOMS: atom_id res chain seq x y z
N MET A 1 18.77 -8.47 -4.47
CA MET A 1 17.90 -7.36 -4.90
C MET A 1 16.65 -7.58 -4.08
N SER A 2 16.45 -6.76 -3.06
CA SER A 2 15.13 -6.66 -2.44
C SER A 2 14.16 -6.12 -3.50
N THR A 3 12.87 -6.35 -3.31
CA THR A 3 11.81 -5.79 -4.14
C THR A 3 11.18 -4.58 -3.44
N TRP A 4 10.45 -3.75 -4.19
CA TRP A 4 9.75 -2.60 -3.61
C TRP A 4 8.87 -2.98 -2.41
N ASP A 5 8.04 -4.00 -2.55
CA ASP A 5 7.08 -4.38 -1.51
C ASP A 5 7.76 -4.91 -0.24
N GLU A 6 8.88 -5.63 -0.37
CA GLU A 6 9.71 -6.01 0.79
C GLU A 6 10.34 -4.81 1.48
N GLN A 7 10.76 -3.79 0.72
CA GLN A 7 11.38 -2.59 1.27
C GLN A 7 10.36 -1.69 1.95
N ILE A 8 9.29 -1.34 1.26
CA ILE A 8 8.31 -0.37 1.77
C ILE A 8 7.61 -0.90 3.02
N PHE A 9 7.29 -2.20 3.09
CA PHE A 9 6.64 -2.76 4.27
C PHE A 9 7.57 -2.96 5.49
N THR A 10 8.89 -2.81 5.34
CA THR A 10 9.85 -2.95 6.45
C THR A 10 10.40 -1.63 6.95
N VAL A 11 9.94 -0.51 6.39
CA VAL A 11 10.21 0.83 6.96
C VAL A 11 9.54 0.92 8.33
N ASP A 12 10.23 1.49 9.32
CA ASP A 12 9.75 1.56 10.71
C ASP A 12 8.33 2.15 10.81
N ALA A 13 8.08 3.30 10.15
CA ALA A 13 6.76 3.94 10.10
C ALA A 13 5.66 3.01 9.55
N ASN A 14 6.00 2.25 8.50
CA ASN A 14 5.05 1.35 7.86
C ASN A 14 4.83 0.09 8.68
N THR A 15 5.84 -0.36 9.43
CA THR A 15 5.68 -1.50 10.35
C THR A 15 4.70 -1.14 11.46
N ASP A 16 4.84 0.05 12.05
CA ASP A 16 3.91 0.56 13.06
C ASP A 16 2.49 0.67 12.49
N PHE A 17 2.33 1.19 11.26
CA PHE A 17 1.04 1.24 10.57
C PHE A 17 0.42 -0.15 10.30
N LEU A 18 1.22 -1.14 9.87
CA LEU A 18 0.74 -2.50 9.61
C LEU A 18 0.34 -3.22 10.90
N ASP A 19 1.07 -2.99 12.01
CA ASP A 19 0.74 -3.49 13.34
C ASP A 19 -0.59 -2.92 13.84
N GLU A 20 -0.90 -1.65 13.54
CA GLU A 20 -2.22 -1.07 13.87
C GLU A 20 -3.36 -1.72 13.07
N LEU A 21 -3.12 -2.06 11.80
CA LEU A 21 -4.11 -2.65 10.91
C LEU A 21 -4.43 -4.11 11.22
N VAL A 22 -3.45 -4.89 11.69
CA VAL A 22 -3.59 -6.37 11.78
C VAL A 22 -4.68 -6.84 12.73
N ASP A 23 -5.00 -6.03 13.73
CA ASP A 23 -6.01 -6.32 14.74
C ASP A 23 -7.41 -5.84 14.36
N LEU A 24 -7.54 -5.13 13.23
CA LEU A 24 -8.81 -4.59 12.72
C LEU A 24 -9.58 -5.62 11.89
N ASP A 25 -10.89 -5.39 11.73
CA ASP A 25 -11.66 -6.16 10.78
C ASP A 25 -11.41 -5.69 9.33
N PHE A 26 -11.91 -6.45 8.36
CA PHE A 26 -11.63 -6.15 6.96
C PHE A 26 -12.17 -4.78 6.50
N GLU A 27 -13.34 -4.38 6.99
CA GLU A 27 -13.95 -3.11 6.60
C GLU A 27 -13.12 -1.95 7.13
N ASP A 28 -12.68 -2.04 8.39
CA ASP A 28 -11.80 -1.07 9.03
C ASP A 28 -10.41 -1.03 8.37
N VAL A 29 -9.82 -2.19 8.03
CA VAL A 29 -8.53 -2.24 7.29
C VAL A 29 -8.66 -1.58 5.92
N PHE A 30 -9.74 -1.89 5.19
CA PHE A 30 -9.97 -1.31 3.86
C PHE A 30 -10.08 0.21 3.94
N GLU A 31 -10.85 0.73 4.90
CA GLU A 31 -10.99 2.17 5.11
C GLU A 31 -9.67 2.83 5.51
N ALA A 32 -8.89 2.22 6.42
CA ALA A 32 -7.61 2.75 6.83
C ALA A 32 -6.56 2.77 5.70
N VAL A 33 -6.50 1.72 4.87
CA VAL A 33 -5.66 1.70 3.65
C VAL A 33 -6.09 2.80 2.69
N ARG A 34 -7.40 2.95 2.45
CA ARG A 34 -7.93 4.02 1.58
C ARG A 34 -7.53 5.40 2.10
N ASP A 35 -7.73 5.65 3.38
CA ASP A 35 -7.48 6.95 3.99
C ASP A 35 -5.98 7.30 3.97
N ALA A 36 -5.09 6.34 4.20
CA ALA A 36 -3.65 6.52 4.10
C ALA A 36 -3.21 6.92 2.67
N VAL A 37 -3.74 6.25 1.65
CA VAL A 37 -3.49 6.62 0.24
C VAL A 37 -3.96 8.05 -0.04
N LEU A 38 -5.18 8.40 0.38
CA LEU A 38 -5.75 9.72 0.16
C LEU A 38 -5.04 10.83 0.95
N LEU A 39 -4.45 10.51 2.10
CA LEU A 39 -3.63 11.42 2.88
C LEU A 39 -2.30 11.71 2.17
N ALA A 40 -1.62 10.68 1.69
CA ALA A 40 -0.35 10.83 0.95
C ALA A 40 -0.51 11.54 -0.39
N ALA A 41 -1.65 11.42 -1.06
CA ALA A 41 -1.94 12.12 -2.30
C ALA A 41 -2.11 13.65 -2.14
N LYS A 42 -2.11 14.18 -0.90
CA LYS A 42 -2.21 15.63 -0.63
C LYS A 42 -0.84 16.29 -0.76
N GLN A 43 -0.81 17.54 -1.24
CA GLN A 43 0.45 18.29 -1.45
C GLN A 43 1.20 18.63 -0.15
N ASP A 44 0.56 18.52 1.00
CA ASP A 44 1.05 18.91 2.32
C ASP A 44 1.19 17.73 3.29
N SER A 45 1.26 16.49 2.78
CA SER A 45 1.52 15.31 3.60
C SER A 45 2.91 15.37 4.24
N SER A 46 3.00 14.92 5.48
CA SER A 46 4.26 14.64 6.15
C SER A 46 4.99 13.44 5.52
N GLU A 47 6.27 13.28 5.85
CA GLU A 47 7.08 12.14 5.40
C GLU A 47 6.49 10.80 5.87
N GLU A 48 5.99 10.76 7.11
CA GLU A 48 5.34 9.57 7.67
C GLU A 48 4.03 9.24 6.95
N GLU A 49 3.19 10.24 6.68
CA GLU A 49 1.96 10.06 5.89
C GLU A 49 2.28 9.58 4.46
N LEU A 50 3.35 10.09 3.85
CA LEU A 50 3.79 9.66 2.52
C LEU A 50 4.25 8.19 2.53
N LEU A 51 5.08 7.80 3.50
CA LEU A 51 5.55 6.41 3.64
C LEU A 51 4.39 5.44 3.87
N ASN A 52 3.48 5.78 4.79
CA ASN A 52 2.30 4.97 5.08
C ASN A 52 1.39 4.88 3.85
N GLY A 53 1.20 5.98 3.13
CA GLY A 53 0.43 6.00 1.90
C GLY A 53 1.06 5.19 0.77
N GLN A 54 2.40 5.16 0.65
CA GLN A 54 3.10 4.29 -0.30
C GLN A 54 2.93 2.81 0.04
N ALA A 55 3.01 2.44 1.32
CA ALA A 55 2.69 1.07 1.76
C ALA A 55 1.22 0.73 1.45
N ALA A 56 0.29 1.63 1.79
CA ALA A 56 -1.13 1.45 1.54
C ALA A 56 -1.46 1.35 0.04
N ALA A 57 -0.82 2.16 -0.81
CA ALA A 57 -0.97 2.10 -2.26
C ALA A 57 -0.43 0.78 -2.83
N THR A 58 0.66 0.26 -2.26
CA THR A 58 1.20 -1.06 -2.61
C THR A 58 0.23 -2.18 -2.23
N ILE A 59 -0.42 -2.10 -1.07
CA ILE A 59 -1.49 -3.03 -0.66
C ILE A 59 -2.68 -2.95 -1.63
N ALA A 60 -3.11 -1.75 -1.98
CA ALA A 60 -4.18 -1.53 -2.94
C ALA A 60 -3.86 -2.15 -4.31
N ALA A 61 -2.63 -2.01 -4.80
CA ALA A 61 -2.18 -2.69 -6.02
C ALA A 61 -2.22 -4.22 -5.90
N ILE A 62 -1.83 -4.79 -4.76
CA ILE A 62 -1.90 -6.24 -4.49
C ILE A 62 -3.36 -6.72 -4.49
N TRP A 63 -4.27 -5.96 -3.89
CA TRP A 63 -5.70 -6.21 -3.90
C TRP A 63 -6.27 -6.19 -5.33
N ALA A 64 -5.84 -5.22 -6.15
CA ALA A 64 -6.16 -5.13 -7.57
C ALA A 64 -5.54 -6.27 -8.40
N GLY A 65 -4.48 -6.90 -7.89
CA GLY A 65 -3.95 -8.16 -8.39
C GLY A 65 -2.50 -8.14 -8.83
N ALA A 66 -1.75 -7.10 -8.46
CA ALA A 66 -0.31 -7.08 -8.64
C ALA A 66 0.35 -8.33 -8.03
N PRO A 67 1.30 -8.96 -8.73
CA PRO A 67 2.19 -9.92 -8.09
C PRO A 67 3.01 -9.20 -7.01
N PHE A 68 3.43 -9.92 -5.97
CA PHE A 68 4.26 -9.39 -4.89
C PHE A 68 5.22 -10.46 -4.36
N SER A 69 6.30 -10.03 -3.70
CA SER A 69 7.39 -10.89 -3.22
C SER A 69 7.50 -10.95 -1.69
N ALA A 70 6.86 -10.03 -0.97
CA ALA A 70 6.80 -9.87 0.48
C ALA A 70 5.97 -10.98 1.17
N GLY A 71 6.31 -12.23 0.90
CA GLY A 71 5.60 -13.41 1.38
C GLY A 71 5.61 -13.55 2.90
N GLU A 72 6.77 -13.37 3.54
CA GLU A 72 6.93 -13.45 5.00
C GLU A 72 6.18 -12.32 5.71
N ILE A 73 6.20 -11.12 5.14
CA ILE A 73 5.47 -9.95 5.66
C ILE A 73 3.97 -10.22 5.60
N ALA A 74 3.47 -10.69 4.46
CA ALA A 74 2.06 -11.00 4.33
C ALA A 74 1.62 -12.21 5.19
N GLU A 75 2.53 -13.09 5.63
CA GLU A 75 2.21 -14.11 6.64
C GLU A 75 1.98 -13.48 8.01
N THR A 76 2.71 -12.42 8.34
CA THR A 76 2.54 -11.63 9.56
C THR A 76 1.31 -10.72 9.50
N TYR A 77 1.06 -10.15 8.32
CA TYR A 77 -0.06 -9.26 8.03
C TYR A 77 -0.98 -9.86 6.94
N PRO A 78 -1.87 -10.81 7.29
CA PRO A 78 -2.67 -11.54 6.31
C PRO A 78 -3.56 -10.66 5.43
N PHE A 79 -3.92 -9.46 5.92
CA PHE A 79 -4.76 -8.53 5.18
C PHE A 79 -4.16 -8.07 3.84
N ILE A 80 -2.83 -8.12 3.71
CA ILE A 80 -2.13 -7.81 2.45
C ILE A 80 -2.61 -8.71 1.30
N ARG A 81 -3.01 -9.96 1.60
CA ARG A 81 -3.48 -10.94 0.60
C ARG A 81 -4.99 -10.87 0.33
N LEU A 82 -5.71 -9.95 0.97
CA LEU A 82 -7.15 -9.85 0.77
C LEU A 82 -7.47 -9.39 -0.64
N ARG A 83 -8.70 -9.69 -1.05
CA ARG A 83 -9.23 -9.30 -2.35
C ARG A 83 -10.62 -8.73 -2.11
N PRO A 84 -10.73 -7.40 -1.88
CA PRO A 84 -12.03 -6.73 -1.89
C PRO A 84 -12.78 -7.06 -3.18
N ASP A 85 -14.10 -7.24 -3.08
CA ASP A 85 -14.95 -7.46 -4.26
C ASP A 85 -14.97 -6.22 -5.18
N GLU A 86 -14.85 -5.02 -4.58
CA GLU A 86 -14.84 -3.75 -5.27
C GLU A 86 -13.80 -2.81 -4.63
N MET A 87 -13.06 -2.10 -5.48
CA MET A 87 -12.23 -0.96 -5.10
C MET A 87 -12.78 0.27 -5.81
N ASP A 88 -12.96 1.37 -5.08
CA ASP A 88 -13.45 2.60 -5.69
C ASP A 88 -12.38 3.26 -6.58
N GLU A 89 -12.83 3.97 -7.61
CA GLU A 89 -11.97 4.63 -8.62
C GLU A 89 -11.01 5.64 -7.97
N GLN A 90 -11.46 6.32 -6.91
CA GLN A 90 -10.64 7.32 -6.23
C GLN A 90 -9.43 6.68 -5.52
N LEU A 91 -9.63 5.54 -4.85
CA LEU A 91 -8.55 4.76 -4.26
C LEU A 91 -7.54 4.32 -5.32
N VAL A 92 -8.02 3.77 -6.43
CA VAL A 92 -7.16 3.25 -7.51
C VAL A 92 -6.31 4.36 -8.13
N GLU A 93 -6.93 5.47 -8.55
CA GLU A 93 -6.23 6.61 -9.14
C GLU A 93 -5.21 7.24 -8.18
N SER A 94 -5.60 7.40 -6.91
CA SER A 94 -4.73 8.00 -5.90
C SER A 94 -3.55 7.07 -5.56
N ALA A 95 -3.79 5.76 -5.48
CA ALA A 95 -2.72 4.78 -5.26
C ALA A 95 -1.70 4.79 -6.41
N ALA A 96 -2.18 4.89 -7.66
CA ALA A 96 -1.30 4.99 -8.82
C ALA A 96 -0.44 6.26 -8.75
N SER A 97 -1.04 7.42 -8.47
CA SER A 97 -0.31 8.69 -8.32
C SER A 97 0.76 8.61 -7.22
N VAL A 98 0.42 8.06 -6.04
CA VAL A 98 1.35 7.94 -4.91
C VAL A 98 2.54 7.04 -5.26
N LEU A 99 2.32 5.95 -5.99
CA LEU A 99 3.40 5.05 -6.42
C LEU A 99 4.23 5.66 -7.56
N GLU A 100 3.61 6.37 -8.52
CA GLU A 100 4.35 7.06 -9.60
C GLU A 100 5.30 8.14 -9.06
N GLU A 101 4.91 8.82 -7.98
CA GLU A 101 5.69 9.88 -7.34
C GLU A 101 6.67 9.36 -6.27
N ALA A 102 6.73 8.04 -6.03
CA ALA A 102 7.63 7.47 -5.04
C ALA A 102 9.10 7.63 -5.44
N ASP A 103 9.91 8.24 -4.57
CA ASP A 103 11.35 8.42 -4.77
C ASP A 103 12.10 7.11 -4.46
N THR A 104 12.16 6.22 -5.45
CA THR A 104 12.78 4.89 -5.31
C THR A 104 13.55 4.49 -6.57
N GLU A 105 14.56 3.65 -6.40
CA GLU A 105 15.30 3.00 -7.50
C GLU A 105 14.66 1.67 -7.93
N GLU A 106 13.66 1.19 -7.18
CA GLU A 106 12.94 -0.05 -7.44
C GLU A 106 11.93 0.09 -8.58
N ASP A 107 11.66 -1.03 -9.25
CA ASP A 107 10.68 -1.07 -10.34
C ASP A 107 9.26 -1.26 -9.78
N LEU A 108 8.39 -0.27 -10.04
CA LEU A 108 6.99 -0.25 -9.60
C LEU A 108 6.00 -0.62 -10.71
N GLU A 109 6.47 -0.92 -11.93
CA GLU A 109 5.62 -1.10 -13.11
C GLU A 109 4.54 -2.17 -12.88
N GLN A 110 4.87 -3.27 -12.20
CA GLN A 110 3.90 -4.33 -11.90
C GLN A 110 2.75 -3.90 -10.97
N PHE A 111 2.99 -2.92 -10.08
CA PHE A 111 1.97 -2.40 -9.17
C PHE A 111 1.13 -1.34 -9.89
N LEU A 112 1.78 -0.48 -10.68
CA LEU A 112 1.11 0.52 -11.50
C LEU A 112 0.21 -0.11 -12.58
N GLU A 113 0.65 -1.18 -13.24
CA GLU A 113 -0.15 -1.90 -14.24
C GLU A 113 -1.41 -2.53 -13.63
N ALA A 114 -1.35 -2.98 -12.36
CA ALA A 114 -2.51 -3.53 -11.68
C ALA A 114 -3.55 -2.46 -11.30
N LEU A 115 -3.14 -1.19 -11.21
CA LEU A 115 -3.99 -0.05 -10.88
C LEU A 115 -4.52 0.69 -12.14
N ALA A 116 -4.19 0.23 -13.35
CA ALA A 116 -4.51 0.88 -14.62
C ALA A 116 -5.81 0.41 -15.29
#